data_AF-A0A9E3X2G9-F1
#
_entry.id   AF-A0A9E3X2G9-F1
#
_cell.length_a   1.000
_cell.length_b   1.000
_cell.length_c   1.000
_cell.angle_alpha   90.00
_cell.angle_beta   90.00
_cell.angle_gamma   90.00
#
_symmetry.space_group_name_H-M   'P 1'
#
loop_
_entity.id
_entity.type
_entity.pdbx_description
1 polymer ?
#
loop_
_entity_poly.entity_id
_entity_poly.type
_entity_poly.pdbx_seq_one_letter_code
_entity_poly.pdbx_strand_id
1 'polypeptide(L)'
;MAHGVETGRFGAWLVEQVAIAKPDAGYRIFFDHYQSASPDGGEPVAVAIKGFYGQQVSNANRLADVDIAIVDSNNQVKILIEIEERSSSPKKIVGDVFAVAMCNRVEVKLGNQSRLFSITPETVLFVAGIINPKGNKLSQLHDLIHPRIQKFSSPPDGLSLTNVKFLFKQSIDSTIAELKTSVLAQLQFD
;
A
#
# COMPACT_ATOMS: atom_id res chain seq x y z
N MET A 1 4.14 2.56 21.07
CA MET A 1 3.17 1.81 20.26
C MET A 1 3.90 0.68 19.56
N ALA A 2 3.31 -0.52 19.58
CA ALA A 2 3.76 -1.62 18.73
C ALA A 2 3.63 -1.18 17.26
N HIS A 3 4.58 -1.57 16.42
CA HIS A 3 4.53 -1.28 14.99
C HIS A 3 3.41 -2.11 14.34
N GLY A 4 2.69 -1.53 13.39
CA GLY A 4 1.72 -2.23 12.55
C GLY A 4 0.28 -2.23 13.09
N VAL A 5 0.03 -1.56 14.23
CA VAL A 5 -1.31 -1.54 14.86
C VAL A 5 -2.29 -0.72 14.02
N GLU A 6 -1.87 0.45 13.56
CA GLU A 6 -2.75 1.33 12.76
C GLU A 6 -2.89 0.81 11.33
N THR A 7 -1.85 0.16 10.81
CA THR A 7 -1.88 -0.58 9.55
C THR A 7 -2.94 -1.67 9.58
N GLY A 8 -2.90 -2.54 10.60
CA GLY A 8 -3.89 -3.61 10.78
C GLY A 8 -5.32 -3.08 10.96
N ARG A 9 -5.50 -2.01 11.75
CA ARG A 9 -6.81 -1.35 11.95
C ARG A 9 -7.35 -0.75 10.66
N PHE A 10 -6.52 -0.08 9.89
CA PHE A 10 -6.91 0.53 8.63
C PHE A 10 -7.22 -0.54 7.57
N GLY A 11 -6.44 -1.61 7.49
CA GLY A 11 -6.73 -2.77 6.64
C GLY A 11 -8.07 -3.43 6.98
N ALA A 12 -8.37 -3.63 8.26
CA ALA A 12 -9.67 -4.16 8.70
C ALA A 12 -10.84 -3.24 8.30
N TRP A 13 -10.66 -1.93 8.49
CA TRP A 13 -11.65 -0.94 8.04
C TRP A 13 -11.87 -0.98 6.52
N LEU A 14 -10.81 -1.19 5.72
CA LEU A 14 -10.96 -1.36 4.27
C LEU A 14 -11.79 -2.61 3.92
N VAL A 15 -11.59 -3.74 4.61
CA VAL A 15 -12.42 -4.93 4.40
C VAL A 15 -13.90 -4.61 4.62
N GLU A 16 -14.23 -3.96 5.73
CA GLU A 16 -15.61 -3.60 6.06
C GLU A 16 -16.22 -2.65 5.03
N GLN A 17 -15.51 -1.58 4.66
CA GLN A 17 -16.06 -0.51 3.81
C GLN A 17 -16.01 -0.81 2.31
N VAL A 18 -15.06 -1.64 1.86
CA VAL A 18 -14.82 -1.90 0.44
C VAL A 18 -15.30 -3.29 0.06
N ALA A 19 -14.85 -4.33 0.76
CA ALA A 19 -15.16 -5.71 0.38
C ALA A 19 -16.56 -6.14 0.85
N ILE A 20 -16.95 -5.78 2.07
CA ILE A 20 -18.23 -6.20 2.67
C ILE A 20 -19.37 -5.26 2.28
N ALA A 21 -19.18 -3.94 2.41
CA ALA A 21 -20.24 -2.98 2.13
C ALA A 21 -20.55 -2.81 0.62
N LYS A 22 -19.60 -3.17 -0.26
CA LYS A 22 -19.73 -3.03 -1.73
C LYS A 22 -19.29 -4.32 -2.45
N PRO A 23 -19.95 -5.47 -2.22
CA PRO A 23 -19.50 -6.78 -2.71
C PRO A 23 -19.48 -6.86 -4.24
N ASP A 24 -20.38 -6.15 -4.92
CA ASP A 24 -20.47 -6.12 -6.39
C ASP A 24 -19.25 -5.45 -7.05
N ALA A 25 -18.46 -4.68 -6.29
CA ALA A 25 -17.23 -4.10 -6.79
C ALA A 25 -16.11 -5.15 -6.97
N GLY A 26 -16.24 -6.34 -6.38
CA GLY A 26 -15.33 -7.46 -6.58
C GLY A 26 -13.90 -7.25 -6.06
N TYR A 27 -13.71 -6.27 -5.16
CA TYR A 27 -12.40 -6.00 -4.55
C TYR A 27 -12.07 -6.98 -3.42
N ARG A 28 -10.79 -7.34 -3.33
CA ARG A 28 -10.22 -8.10 -2.22
C ARG A 28 -9.11 -7.28 -1.58
N ILE A 29 -9.07 -7.28 -0.25
CA ILE A 29 -8.12 -6.50 0.54
C ILE A 29 -7.18 -7.46 1.25
N PHE A 30 -5.89 -7.22 1.12
CA PHE A 30 -4.83 -7.92 1.83
C PHE A 30 -4.01 -6.91 2.60
N PHE A 31 -3.62 -7.25 3.84
CA PHE A 31 -2.80 -6.36 4.66
C PHE A 31 -2.00 -7.15 5.70
N ASP A 32 -0.84 -6.61 6.07
CA ASP A 32 -0.04 -7.15 7.16
C ASP A 32 -0.72 -6.86 8.52
N HIS A 33 -0.38 -7.64 9.54
CA HIS A 33 -0.79 -7.42 10.93
C HIS A 33 -2.29 -7.62 11.28
N TYR A 34 -2.99 -8.55 10.62
CA TYR A 34 -4.34 -8.95 11.05
C TYR A 34 -4.29 -9.75 12.37
N GLN A 35 -4.91 -9.20 13.44
CA GLN A 35 -4.94 -9.82 14.77
C GLN A 35 -6.25 -10.54 15.10
N SER A 36 -7.34 -10.34 14.35
CA SER A 36 -8.60 -11.05 14.59
C SER A 36 -8.73 -12.29 13.70
N ALA A 37 -9.48 -13.30 14.15
CA ALA A 37 -9.92 -14.37 13.27
C ALA A 37 -10.70 -13.76 12.09
N SER A 38 -10.69 -14.44 10.94
CA SER A 38 -11.55 -14.08 9.80
C SER A 38 -12.99 -13.83 10.31
N PRO A 39 -13.75 -12.87 9.72
CA PRO A 39 -15.17 -12.69 10.03
C PRO A 39 -15.98 -13.99 10.00
N ASP A 40 -15.47 -14.99 9.28
CA ASP A 40 -16.07 -16.31 9.08
C ASP A 40 -15.54 -17.38 10.06
N GLY A 41 -14.81 -17.02 11.11
CA GLY A 41 -14.24 -17.95 12.08
C GLY A 41 -13.05 -18.77 11.58
N GLY A 42 -12.47 -18.41 10.44
CA GLY A 42 -11.23 -18.99 9.92
C GLY A 42 -9.97 -18.48 10.65
N GLU A 43 -8.88 -19.24 10.56
CA GLU A 43 -7.59 -18.88 11.16
C GLU A 43 -7.17 -17.45 10.76
N PRO A 44 -6.60 -16.66 11.70
CA PRO A 44 -6.09 -15.34 11.40
C PRO A 44 -4.95 -15.46 10.40
N VAL A 45 -5.15 -14.93 9.19
CA VAL A 45 -4.11 -14.95 8.17
C VAL A 45 -3.42 -13.59 8.20
N ALA A 46 -2.34 -13.48 8.98
CA ALA A 46 -1.37 -12.41 8.76
C ALA A 46 -0.82 -12.60 7.34
N VAL A 47 -1.06 -11.62 6.47
CA VAL A 47 -0.73 -11.74 5.06
C VAL A 47 0.60 -11.07 4.82
N ALA A 48 1.63 -11.88 4.52
CA ALA A 48 2.86 -11.32 4.00
C ALA A 48 2.64 -10.92 2.53
N ILE A 49 2.79 -9.63 2.23
CA ILE A 49 2.62 -9.06 0.89
C ILE A 49 4.00 -8.68 0.35
N LYS A 50 4.48 -9.38 -0.68
CA LYS A 50 5.83 -9.24 -1.21
C LYS A 50 5.78 -8.69 -2.64
N GLY A 51 6.29 -7.48 -2.85
CA GLY A 51 6.51 -6.93 -4.18
C GLY A 51 7.75 -7.55 -4.83
N PHE A 52 7.63 -7.98 -6.08
CA PHE A 52 8.74 -8.54 -6.84
C PHE A 52 8.63 -8.25 -8.34
N TYR A 53 9.74 -8.48 -9.05
CA TYR A 53 9.78 -8.39 -10.52
C TYR A 53 10.02 -9.76 -11.16
N GLY A 54 9.12 -10.19 -12.05
CA GLY A 54 9.24 -11.45 -12.78
C GLY A 54 7.94 -12.26 -12.77
N GLN A 55 8.04 -13.57 -12.99
CA GLN A 55 6.87 -14.47 -13.03
C GLN A 55 6.69 -15.29 -11.75
N GLN A 56 7.74 -15.44 -10.95
CA GLN A 56 7.75 -16.19 -9.69
C GLN A 56 8.54 -15.41 -8.64
N VAL A 57 8.16 -15.55 -7.38
CA VAL A 57 8.90 -14.94 -6.28
C VAL A 57 10.18 -15.73 -5.99
N SER A 58 11.25 -15.03 -5.68
CA SER A 58 12.51 -15.56 -5.17
C SER A 58 13.15 -14.50 -4.27
N ASN A 59 14.15 -14.90 -3.46
CA ASN A 59 14.88 -13.92 -2.66
C ASN A 59 15.64 -12.89 -3.52
N ALA A 60 16.02 -13.25 -4.75
CA ALA A 60 16.80 -12.38 -5.63
C ALA A 60 15.96 -11.29 -6.32
N ASN A 61 14.66 -11.51 -6.50
CA ASN A 61 13.78 -10.57 -7.19
C ASN A 61 12.69 -9.97 -6.29
N ARG A 62 12.67 -10.30 -5.00
CA ARG A 62 11.84 -9.63 -3.99
C ARG A 62 12.44 -8.26 -3.69
N LEU A 63 11.65 -7.20 -3.90
CA LEU A 63 12.12 -5.82 -3.80
C LEU A 63 11.43 -5.03 -2.69
N ALA A 64 10.16 -5.35 -2.40
CA ALA A 64 9.36 -4.62 -1.42
C ALA A 64 8.59 -5.56 -0.49
N ASP A 65 8.37 -5.09 0.73
CA ASP A 65 7.38 -5.62 1.67
C ASP A 65 6.28 -4.56 1.75
N VAL A 66 5.06 -4.89 1.31
CA VAL A 66 3.97 -3.92 1.19
C VAL A 66 3.01 -4.07 2.37
N ASP A 67 2.57 -2.95 2.95
CA ASP A 67 1.64 -3.01 4.07
C ASP A 67 0.23 -3.47 3.67
N ILE A 68 -0.33 -2.92 2.57
CA ILE A 68 -1.70 -3.22 2.10
C ILE A 68 -1.78 -3.29 0.57
N ALA A 69 -2.53 -4.26 0.05
CA ALA A 69 -2.89 -4.38 -1.35
C ALA A 69 -4.41 -4.52 -1.55
N ILE A 70 -4.95 -3.74 -2.49
CA ILE A 70 -6.33 -3.82 -2.96
C ILE A 70 -6.31 -4.37 -4.38
N VAL A 71 -6.95 -5.52 -4.60
CA VAL A 71 -6.97 -6.20 -5.89
C VAL A 71 -8.38 -6.36 -6.41
N ASP A 72 -8.55 -6.33 -7.73
CA ASP A 72 -9.84 -6.58 -8.37
C ASP A 72 -10.08 -8.08 -8.66
N SER A 73 -11.21 -8.37 -9.30
CA SER A 73 -11.62 -9.71 -9.73
C SER A 73 -10.74 -10.29 -10.84
N ASN A 74 -10.00 -9.46 -11.58
CA ASN A 74 -9.07 -9.86 -12.64
C ASN A 74 -7.65 -10.14 -12.10
N ASN A 75 -7.47 -10.16 -10.78
CA ASN A 75 -6.17 -10.29 -10.10
C ASN A 75 -5.19 -9.15 -10.45
N GLN A 76 -5.70 -7.97 -10.75
CA GLN A 76 -4.90 -6.76 -10.91
C GLN A 76 -4.89 -5.96 -9.61
N VAL A 77 -3.73 -5.43 -9.25
CA VAL A 77 -3.58 -4.53 -8.12
C VAL A 77 -4.10 -3.16 -8.52
N LYS A 78 -5.12 -2.67 -7.80
CA LYS A 78 -5.64 -1.31 -7.99
C LYS A 78 -4.90 -0.30 -7.13
N ILE A 79 -4.66 -0.66 -5.87
CA ILE A 79 -4.02 0.21 -4.89
C ILE A 79 -3.01 -0.58 -4.07
N LEU A 80 -1.81 -0.02 -3.91
CA LEU A 80 -0.82 -0.40 -2.90
C LEU A 80 -0.70 0.73 -1.89
N ILE A 81 -0.47 0.39 -0.63
CA ILE A 81 -0.35 1.37 0.45
C ILE A 81 0.81 0.97 1.35
N GLU A 82 1.67 1.95 1.64
CA GLU A 82 2.67 1.90 2.70
C GLU A 82 2.28 2.92 3.79
N ILE A 83 2.32 2.51 5.07
CA ILE A 83 1.93 3.30 6.23
C ILE A 83 3.09 3.39 7.22
N GLU A 84 3.71 4.56 7.23
CA GLU A 84 4.77 4.89 8.18
C GLU A 84 4.18 5.41 9.51
N GLU A 85 3.89 4.47 10.43
CA GLU A 85 3.36 4.76 11.78
C GLU A 85 4.33 5.55 12.69
N ARG A 86 5.57 5.76 12.24
CA ARG A 86 6.57 6.59 12.91
C ARG A 86 7.13 7.62 11.95
N SER A 87 7.75 8.67 12.50
CA SER A 87 8.37 9.69 11.66
C SER A 87 9.39 9.05 10.71
N SER A 88 9.10 9.14 9.42
CA SER A 88 9.96 8.59 8.38
C SER A 88 10.88 9.63 7.77
N SER A 89 12.05 9.17 7.35
CA SER A 89 13.03 10.03 6.68
C SER A 89 12.70 10.12 5.19
N PRO A 90 12.98 11.25 4.53
CA PRO A 90 12.81 11.36 3.08
C PRO A 90 13.54 10.26 2.29
N LYS A 91 14.72 9.82 2.77
CA LYS A 91 15.47 8.72 2.16
C LYS A 91 14.70 7.39 2.21
N LYS A 92 14.04 7.10 3.33
CA LYS A 92 13.23 5.88 3.48
C LYS A 92 12.04 5.92 2.51
N ILE A 93 11.28 7.01 2.52
CA ILE A 93 10.13 7.21 1.62
C ILE A 93 10.50 7.00 0.15
N VAL A 94 11.61 7.60 -0.29
CA VAL A 94 12.12 7.41 -1.66
C VAL A 94 12.47 5.95 -1.93
N GLY A 95 13.11 5.28 -0.97
CA GLY A 95 13.45 3.86 -1.06
C GLY A 95 12.21 2.99 -1.26
N ASP A 96 11.17 3.19 -0.44
CA ASP A 96 9.93 2.42 -0.50
C ASP A 96 9.20 2.64 -1.84
N VAL A 97 9.12 3.89 -2.30
CA VAL A 97 8.54 4.21 -3.62
C VAL A 97 9.24 3.47 -4.75
N PHE A 98 10.58 3.52 -4.81
CA PHE A 98 11.31 2.88 -5.89
C PHE A 98 11.33 1.35 -5.76
N ALA A 99 11.35 0.82 -4.55
CA ALA A 99 11.23 -0.62 -4.31
C ALA A 99 9.93 -1.16 -4.93
N VAL A 100 8.80 -0.49 -4.67
CA VAL A 100 7.50 -0.88 -5.23
C VAL A 100 7.42 -0.57 -6.73
N ALA A 101 7.94 0.56 -7.19
CA ALA A 101 7.90 0.94 -8.62
C ALA A 101 8.72 0.01 -9.53
N MET A 102 9.71 -0.69 -8.99
CA MET A 102 10.46 -1.72 -9.70
C MET A 102 9.75 -3.09 -9.72
N CYS A 103 8.59 -3.23 -9.09
CA CYS A 103 7.82 -4.47 -9.09
C CYS A 103 6.81 -4.50 -10.25
N ASN A 104 6.57 -5.68 -10.82
CA ASN A 104 5.46 -5.91 -11.77
C ASN A 104 4.38 -6.84 -11.17
N ARG A 105 4.65 -7.41 -9.99
CA ARG A 105 3.73 -8.31 -9.29
C ARG A 105 3.83 -8.17 -7.79
N VAL A 106 2.78 -8.63 -7.12
CA VAL A 106 2.72 -8.84 -5.69
C VAL A 106 2.37 -10.28 -5.39
N GLU A 107 3.13 -10.93 -4.51
CA GLU A 107 2.76 -12.19 -3.88
C GLU A 107 2.07 -11.92 -2.55
N VAL A 108 0.94 -12.59 -2.34
CA VAL A 108 0.18 -12.61 -1.09
C VAL A 108 0.22 -14.03 -0.54
N LYS A 109 0.79 -14.20 0.65
CA LYS A 109 0.81 -15.50 1.35
C LYS A 109 -0.39 -15.64 2.26
N LEU A 110 -1.19 -16.68 2.01
CA LEU A 110 -2.37 -17.03 2.80
C LEU A 110 -2.17 -18.45 3.37
N GLY A 111 -1.67 -18.54 4.60
CA GLY A 111 -1.23 -19.81 5.17
C GLY A 111 -0.15 -20.45 4.30
N ASN A 112 -0.42 -21.66 3.79
CA ASN A 112 0.49 -22.39 2.90
C ASN A 112 0.28 -22.09 1.40
N GLN A 113 -0.68 -21.23 1.05
CA GLN A 113 -0.96 -20.85 -0.33
C GLN A 113 -0.32 -19.51 -0.66
N SER A 114 0.16 -19.36 -1.89
CA SER A 114 0.63 -18.08 -2.43
C SER A 114 -0.22 -17.69 -3.63
N ARG A 115 -0.64 -16.43 -3.68
CA ARG A 115 -1.42 -15.87 -4.79
C ARG A 115 -0.64 -14.72 -5.40
N LEU A 116 -0.63 -14.66 -6.73
CA LEU A 116 0.09 -13.63 -7.48
C LEU A 116 -0.91 -12.65 -8.09
N PHE A 117 -0.61 -11.36 -7.93
CA PHE A 117 -1.38 -10.26 -8.49
C PHE A 117 -0.48 -9.39 -9.34
N SER A 118 -1.02 -8.87 -10.45
CA SER A 118 -0.24 -8.04 -11.38
C SER A 118 -0.33 -6.57 -10.98
N ILE A 119 0.81 -5.91 -10.90
CA ILE A 119 0.88 -4.45 -10.87
C ILE A 119 0.76 -3.98 -12.32
N THR A 120 0.04 -2.89 -12.54
CA THR A 120 -0.15 -2.31 -13.87
C THR A 120 0.16 -0.82 -13.84
N PRO A 121 0.31 -0.15 -14.99
CA PRO A 121 0.52 1.30 -15.02
C PRO A 121 -0.57 2.10 -14.31
N GLU A 122 -1.80 1.55 -14.21
CA GLU A 122 -2.95 2.14 -13.53
C GLU A 122 -2.96 1.90 -12.01
N THR A 123 -2.09 1.04 -11.48
CA THR A 123 -1.94 0.85 -10.03
C THR A 123 -1.55 2.16 -9.36
N VAL A 124 -2.25 2.52 -8.30
CA VAL A 124 -1.95 3.69 -7.46
C VAL A 124 -1.15 3.25 -6.24
N LEU A 125 -0.07 3.96 -5.93
CA LEU A 125 0.69 3.77 -4.71
C LEU A 125 0.42 4.94 -3.76
N PHE A 126 -0.15 4.65 -2.59
CA PHE A 126 -0.15 5.59 -1.47
C PHE A 126 1.06 5.33 -0.58
N VAL A 127 1.85 6.36 -0.32
CA VAL A 127 2.81 6.34 0.79
C VAL A 127 2.34 7.36 1.80
N ALA A 128 1.87 6.85 2.93
CA ALA A 128 1.26 7.63 3.99
C ALA A 128 2.10 7.54 5.27
N GLY A 129 2.09 8.58 6.09
CA GLY A 129 2.77 8.48 7.38
C GLY A 129 2.87 9.75 8.19
N ILE A 130 3.56 9.63 9.31
CA ILE A 130 3.84 10.78 10.17
C ILE A 130 5.08 11.50 9.69
N ILE A 131 5.02 12.83 9.63
CA ILE A 131 6.21 13.68 9.49
C ILE A 131 6.27 14.69 10.63
N ASN A 132 7.44 14.83 11.24
CA ASN A 132 7.63 15.82 12.29
C ASN A 132 7.49 17.24 11.68
N PRO A 133 6.58 18.08 12.20
CA PRO A 133 6.37 19.44 11.67
C PRO A 133 7.58 20.35 11.89
N LYS A 134 8.53 19.98 12.75
CA LYS A 134 9.75 20.77 12.95
C LYS A 134 10.68 20.64 11.73
N GLY A 135 10.97 21.77 11.11
CA GLY A 135 11.88 21.91 9.96
C GLY A 135 11.16 21.95 8.62
N ASN A 136 11.89 21.68 7.54
CA ASN A 136 11.40 21.77 6.16
C ASN A 136 11.09 20.40 5.54
N LYS A 137 10.89 19.33 6.35
CA LYS A 137 10.75 17.97 5.81
C LYS A 137 9.50 17.79 4.96
N LEU A 138 8.37 18.38 5.39
CA LEU A 138 7.11 18.31 4.65
C LEU A 138 7.21 19.06 3.31
N SER A 139 7.78 20.28 3.32
CA SER A 139 8.02 21.01 2.07
C SER A 139 9.06 20.33 1.18
N GLN A 140 10.13 19.75 1.73
CA GLN A 140 11.05 18.92 0.95
C GLN A 140 10.34 17.73 0.30
N LEU A 141 9.40 17.10 0.99
CA LEU A 141 8.67 15.99 0.40
C LEU A 141 7.77 16.44 -0.76
N HIS A 142 6.97 17.48 -0.56
CA HIS A 142 5.99 17.94 -1.56
C HIS A 142 6.60 18.79 -2.68
N ASP A 143 7.51 19.70 -2.35
CA ASP A 143 8.01 20.71 -3.30
C ASP A 143 9.24 20.21 -4.06
N LEU A 144 9.96 19.23 -3.51
CA LEU A 144 11.21 18.74 -4.08
C LEU A 144 11.16 17.26 -4.48
N ILE A 145 10.75 16.38 -3.57
CA ILE A 145 10.86 14.92 -3.79
C ILE A 145 9.75 14.42 -4.71
N HIS A 146 8.50 14.75 -4.43
CA HIS A 146 7.36 14.29 -5.24
C HIS A 146 7.49 14.71 -6.71
N PRO A 147 7.81 15.98 -7.05
CA PRO A 147 7.96 16.39 -8.45
C PRO A 147 9.18 15.77 -9.13
N ARG A 148 10.18 15.33 -8.36
CA ARG A 148 11.35 14.61 -8.90
C ARG A 148 11.01 13.15 -9.18
N ILE A 149 10.30 12.47 -8.28
CA ILE A 149 9.85 11.08 -8.45
C ILE A 149 9.01 10.95 -9.72
N GLN A 150 8.10 11.88 -9.96
CA GLN A 150 7.23 11.88 -11.15
C GLN A 150 7.99 12.02 -12.50
N LYS A 151 9.27 12.42 -12.48
CA LYS A 151 10.11 12.52 -13.68
C LYS A 151 10.82 11.21 -14.04
N PHE A 152 10.82 10.22 -13.15
CA PHE A 152 11.39 8.91 -13.43
C PHE A 152 10.36 8.03 -14.14
N SER A 153 10.86 7.10 -14.94
CA SER A 153 10.06 6.05 -15.57
C SER A 153 10.20 4.73 -14.80
N SER A 154 9.09 4.01 -14.67
CA SER A 154 9.07 2.63 -14.20
C SER A 154 9.22 1.64 -15.36
N PRO A 155 9.45 0.34 -15.09
CA PRO A 155 9.25 -0.71 -16.09
C PRO A 155 7.86 -0.60 -16.74
N PRO A 156 7.72 -0.98 -18.04
CA PRO A 156 6.46 -0.80 -18.79
C PRO A 156 5.31 -1.66 -18.25
N ASP A 157 5.60 -2.74 -17.53
CA ASP A 157 4.66 -3.63 -16.87
C ASP A 157 4.56 -3.39 -15.34
N GLY A 158 5.09 -2.27 -14.86
CA GLY A 158 5.00 -1.83 -13.47
C GLY A 158 4.04 -0.64 -13.30
N LEU A 159 3.98 -0.11 -12.06
CA LEU A 159 3.16 1.08 -11.78
C LEU A 159 3.78 2.34 -12.37
N SER A 160 2.97 3.28 -12.82
CA SER A 160 3.47 4.60 -13.22
C SER A 160 3.83 5.44 -11.99
N LEU A 161 5.03 6.03 -11.95
CA LEU A 161 5.43 6.94 -10.86
C LEU A 161 4.59 8.23 -10.79
N THR A 162 3.81 8.53 -11.84
CA THR A 162 2.79 9.59 -11.79
C THR A 162 1.62 9.25 -10.86
N ASN A 163 1.41 7.97 -10.56
CA ASN A 163 0.33 7.45 -9.72
C ASN A 163 0.76 7.25 -8.26
N VAL A 164 1.91 7.81 -7.87
CA VAL A 164 2.37 7.85 -6.47
C VAL A 164 1.77 9.06 -5.77
N LYS A 165 1.10 8.80 -4.64
CA LYS A 165 0.45 9.79 -3.79
C LYS A 165 1.08 9.80 -2.41
N PHE A 166 1.46 10.99 -1.94
CA PHE A 166 2.02 11.20 -0.61
C PHE A 166 1.00 11.82 0.33
N LEU A 167 0.76 11.16 1.46
CA LEU A 167 -0.16 11.61 2.50
C LEU A 167 0.56 11.65 3.85
N PHE A 168 1.17 12.79 4.17
CA PHE A 168 1.92 12.95 5.41
C PHE A 168 1.30 14.01 6.31
N LYS A 169 1.02 13.63 7.56
CA LYS A 169 0.49 14.54 8.59
C LYS A 169 1.35 14.54 9.85
N GLN A 170 0.94 15.35 10.82
CA GLN A 170 1.64 15.48 12.10
C GLN A 170 1.30 14.36 13.09
N SER A 171 0.23 13.59 12.84
CA SER A 171 -0.18 12.45 13.65
C SER A 171 -0.64 11.28 12.78
N ILE A 172 -0.60 10.06 13.33
CA ILE A 172 -1.10 8.87 12.63
C ILE A 172 -2.61 8.96 12.41
N ASP A 173 -3.37 9.41 13.41
CA ASP A 173 -4.84 9.52 13.31
C ASP A 173 -5.28 10.42 12.15
N SER A 174 -4.64 11.59 12.00
CA SER A 174 -4.94 12.51 10.90
C SER A 174 -4.49 11.97 9.54
N THR A 175 -3.40 11.21 9.50
CA THR A 175 -2.92 10.50 8.31
C THR A 175 -3.93 9.44 7.87
N ILE A 176 -4.35 8.58 8.79
CA ILE A 176 -5.33 7.52 8.53
C ILE A 176 -6.67 8.11 8.10
N ALA A 177 -7.15 9.18 8.74
CA ALA A 177 -8.38 9.85 8.35
C ALA A 177 -8.36 10.35 6.90
N GLU A 178 -7.27 10.99 6.46
CA GLU A 178 -7.13 11.44 5.07
C GLU A 178 -6.95 10.27 4.09
N LEU A 179 -6.21 9.24 4.50
CA LEU A 179 -6.01 8.02 3.70
C LEU A 179 -7.35 7.31 3.44
N LYS A 180 -8.23 7.21 4.44
CA LYS A 180 -9.61 6.68 4.27
C LYS A 180 -10.35 7.41 3.15
N THR A 181 -10.44 8.73 3.23
CA THR A 181 -11.11 9.56 2.22
C THR A 181 -10.47 9.41 0.84
N SER A 182 -9.14 9.42 0.79
CA SER A 182 -8.38 9.36 -0.46
C SER A 182 -8.51 8.01 -1.18
N VAL A 183 -8.54 6.91 -0.42
CA VAL A 183 -8.73 5.56 -0.98
C VAL A 183 -10.15 5.38 -1.51
N LEU A 184 -11.17 5.80 -0.75
CA LEU A 184 -12.56 5.71 -1.22
C LEU A 184 -12.77 6.56 -2.49
N ALA A 185 -12.27 7.79 -2.51
CA ALA A 185 -12.31 8.63 -3.71
C ALA A 185 -11.59 7.97 -4.91
N GLN A 186 -10.45 7.31 -4.67
CA GLN A 186 -9.71 6.61 -5.72
C GLN A 186 -10.46 5.39 -6.27
N LEU A 187 -11.24 4.71 -5.41
CA LEU A 187 -12.09 3.58 -5.79
C LEU A 187 -13.46 4.03 -6.35
N GLN A 188 -13.68 5.35 -6.47
CA GLN A 188 -14.96 5.95 -6.88
C GLN A 188 -16.12 5.55 -5.97
N PHE A 189 -15.82 5.46 -4.68
CA PHE A 189 -16.77 5.15 -3.64
C PHE A 189 -17.18 6.45 -2.96
N ASP A 190 -18.41 6.89 -3.25
CA ASP A 190 -19.13 7.87 -2.44
C ASP A 190 -19.53 7.26 -1.09
#